data_AF-A0AAE0WK03-F1
#
_entry.id   AF-A0AAE0WK03-F1
#
_cell.length_a   1.000
_cell.length_b   1.000
_cell.length_c   1.000
_cell.angle_alpha   90.00
_cell.angle_beta   90.00
_cell.angle_gamma   90.00
#
_symmetry.space_group_name_H-M   'P 1'
#
loop_
_entity.id
_entity.type
_entity.pdbx_description
1 polymer ?
#
loop_
_entity_poly.entity_id
_entity_poly.type
_entity_poly.pdbx_seq_one_letter_code
_entity_poly.pdbx_strand_id
1 'polypeptide(L)'
;MAVEKDGRVLHRQKLNAYTFFVLCMLGIGSISYGYSASIIGTTLGQPSFITYMKLDTRADGTDLLSTTNGLFQTGGVIGTLMLPSIADKWGRRWACAAACILLVISGAVMTASVEIGMFIAFRFFAGAGSFGILAAVPILMNEVQIH
;
A
#
# COMPACT_ATOMS: atom_id res chain seq x y z
N MET A 1 -6.18 50.13 18.32
CA MET A 1 -4.89 49.47 18.55
C MET A 1 -4.91 48.14 17.82
N ALA A 2 -3.78 47.81 17.20
CA ALA A 2 -3.52 46.89 16.09
C ALA A 2 -4.43 45.65 15.89
N VAL A 3 -4.80 45.49 14.62
CA VAL A 3 -5.32 44.31 13.91
C VAL A 3 -4.17 43.34 13.64
N GLU A 4 -4.30 42.06 13.99
CA GLU A 4 -3.44 40.98 13.47
C GLU A 4 -4.28 40.08 12.55
N LYS A 5 -4.20 40.34 11.25
CA LYS A 5 -4.72 39.48 10.19
C LYS A 5 -3.77 38.28 10.07
N ASP A 6 -4.20 37.08 10.48
CA ASP A 6 -3.54 35.83 10.09
C ASP A 6 -3.79 35.58 8.60
N GLY A 7 -3.08 36.35 7.77
CA GLY A 7 -3.09 36.31 6.33
C GLY A 7 -2.17 35.19 5.83
N ARG A 8 -2.55 33.94 6.07
CA ARG A 8 -2.02 32.84 5.27
C ARG A 8 -2.57 32.98 3.86
N VAL A 9 -1.83 33.72 3.05
CA VAL A 9 -1.95 33.73 1.60
C VAL A 9 -1.90 32.27 1.15
N LEU A 10 -3.07 31.68 0.88
CA LEU A 10 -3.17 30.42 0.16
C LEU A 10 -2.51 30.67 -1.19
N HIS A 11 -1.25 30.28 -1.32
CA HIS A 11 -0.49 30.42 -2.55
C HIS A 11 -1.30 29.72 -3.64
N ARG A 12 -1.81 30.50 -4.59
CA ARG A 12 -2.64 30.03 -5.70
C ARG A 12 -1.76 29.14 -6.56
N GLN A 13 -1.72 27.85 -6.24
CA GLN A 13 -0.92 26.87 -6.97
C GLN A 13 -1.35 26.91 -8.42
N LYS A 14 -0.41 27.27 -9.28
CA LYS A 14 -0.59 27.14 -10.71
C LYS A 14 -0.58 25.64 -10.98
N LEU A 15 -1.77 25.04 -11.11
CA LEU A 15 -1.93 23.68 -11.60
C LEU A 15 -1.33 23.62 -13.01
N ASN A 16 -0.04 23.33 -13.06
CA ASN A 16 0.65 23.05 -14.30
C ASN A 16 0.25 21.64 -14.75
N ALA A 17 0.22 21.39 -16.06
CA ALA A 17 -0.12 20.08 -16.61
C ALA A 17 0.78 18.96 -16.04
N TYR A 18 2.03 19.30 -15.73
CA TYR A 18 2.97 18.42 -15.05
C TYR A 18 2.51 18.02 -13.64
N THR A 19 2.12 18.98 -12.80
CA THR A 19 1.61 18.74 -11.45
C THR A 19 0.34 17.90 -11.48
N PHE A 20 -0.57 18.17 -12.42
CA PHE A 20 -1.77 17.35 -12.61
C PHE A 20 -1.42 15.90 -12.94
N PHE A 21 -0.48 15.67 -13.86
CA PHE A 21 -0.04 14.32 -14.22
C PHE A 21 0.58 13.57 -13.04
N VAL A 22 1.43 14.24 -12.24
CA VAL A 22 2.02 13.64 -11.02
C VAL A 22 0.95 13.28 -10.00
N LEU A 23 -0.04 14.15 -9.78
CA LEU A 23 -1.16 13.87 -8.86
C LEU A 23 -2.00 12.68 -9.34
N CYS A 24 -2.24 12.55 -10.65
CA CYS A 24 -2.91 11.38 -11.22
C CYS A 24 -2.12 10.09 -10.96
N MET A 25 -0.80 10.10 -11.17
CA MET A 25 0.06 8.93 -10.90
C MET A 25 0.06 8.55 -9.41
N LEU A 26 0.10 9.53 -8.50
CA LEU A 26 -0.02 9.29 -7.06
C LEU A 26 -1.39 8.70 -6.70
N GLY A 27 -2.47 9.16 -7.35
CA GLY A 27 -3.81 8.61 -7.20
C GLY A 27 -3.91 7.14 -7.64
N ILE A 28 -3.24 6.75 -8.73
CA ILE A 28 -3.14 5.35 -9.16
C ILE A 28 -2.43 4.49 -8.10
N GLY A 29 -1.42 5.05 -7.42
CA GLY A 29 -0.79 4.40 -6.27
C GLY A 29 -1.79 4.09 -5.15
N SER A 30 -2.63 5.07 -4.78
CA SER A 30 -3.69 4.87 -3.79
C SER A 30 -4.74 3.84 -4.23
N ILE A 31 -5.09 3.80 -5.51
CA ILE A 31 -6.00 2.78 -6.05
C ILE A 31 -5.36 1.38 -5.97
N SER A 32 -4.06 1.26 -6.27
CA SER A 32 -3.32 -0.01 -6.22
C SER A 32 -3.25 -0.57 -4.79
N TYR A 33 -3.06 0.32 -3.81
CA TYR A 33 -3.21 -0.01 -2.39
C TYR A 33 -4.61 -0.55 -2.08
N GLY A 34 -5.66 0.19 -2.46
CA GLY A 34 -7.04 -0.21 -2.23
C GLY A 34 -7.37 -1.57 -2.87
N TYR A 35 -6.88 -1.80 -4.09
CA TYR A 35 -7.03 -3.08 -4.78
C TYR A 35 -6.39 -4.24 -4.00
N SER A 36 -5.16 -4.08 -3.51
CA SER A 36 -4.48 -5.13 -2.73
C SER A 36 -5.20 -5.48 -1.43
N ALA A 37 -5.82 -4.48 -0.79
CA ALA A 37 -6.64 -4.68 0.40
C ALA A 37 -7.99 -5.37 0.08
N SER A 38 -8.64 -5.04 -1.05
CA SER A 38 -9.95 -5.60 -1.41
C SER A 38 -9.87 -7.00 -2.03
N ILE A 39 -8.86 -7.31 -2.82
CA ILE A 39 -8.77 -8.57 -3.58
C ILE A 39 -8.74 -9.81 -2.68
N ILE A 40 -8.34 -9.67 -1.41
CA ILE A 40 -8.34 -10.80 -0.47
C ILE A 40 -9.74 -11.31 -0.17
N GLY A 41 -10.73 -10.42 -0.02
CA GLY A 41 -12.09 -10.82 0.33
C GLY A 41 -12.71 -11.71 -0.74
N THR A 42 -12.51 -11.35 -2.01
CA THR A 42 -12.97 -12.16 -3.15
C THR A 42 -12.17 -13.45 -3.29
N THR A 43 -10.85 -13.41 -3.08
CA THR A 43 -9.98 -14.59 -3.18
C THR A 43 -10.33 -15.65 -2.13
N LEU A 44 -10.50 -15.24 -0.86
CA LEU A 44 -10.83 -16.16 0.23
C LEU A 44 -12.27 -16.66 0.17
N GLY A 45 -13.18 -15.90 -0.47
CA GLY A 45 -14.57 -16.31 -0.70
C GLY A 45 -14.77 -17.28 -1.87
N GLN A 46 -13.74 -17.49 -2.71
CA GLN A 46 -13.87 -18.31 -3.90
C GLN A 46 -13.66 -19.80 -3.55
N PRO A 47 -14.64 -20.69 -3.81
CA PRO A 47 -14.53 -22.11 -3.43
C PRO A 47 -13.37 -22.82 -4.14
N SER A 48 -13.07 -22.44 -5.39
CA SER A 48 -11.94 -23.02 -6.11
C SER A 48 -10.58 -22.65 -5.50
N PHE A 49 -10.45 -21.51 -4.82
CA PHE A 49 -9.21 -21.14 -4.12
C PHE A 49 -9.01 -22.04 -2.90
N ILE A 50 -10.07 -22.29 -2.13
CA ILE A 50 -10.06 -23.19 -0.97
C ILE A 50 -9.68 -24.62 -1.39
N THR A 51 -10.26 -25.14 -2.48
CA THR A 51 -9.89 -26.46 -3.01
C THR A 51 -8.47 -26.48 -3.57
N TYR A 52 -8.04 -25.44 -4.31
CA TYR A 52 -6.69 -25.34 -4.88
C TYR A 52 -5.61 -25.33 -3.80
N MET A 53 -5.84 -24.59 -2.71
CA MET A 53 -4.92 -24.49 -1.57
C MET A 53 -5.08 -25.64 -0.55
N LYS A 54 -5.94 -26.64 -0.84
CA LYS A 54 -6.25 -27.79 0.04
C LYS A 54 -6.67 -27.37 1.46
N LEU A 55 -7.46 -26.30 1.54
CA LEU A 55 -7.96 -25.75 2.81
C LEU A 55 -9.25 -26.43 3.29
N ASP A 56 -9.98 -27.14 2.42
CA ASP A 56 -11.21 -27.86 2.77
C ASP A 56 -10.98 -29.16 3.55
N THR A 57 -9.81 -29.77 3.35
CA THR A 57 -9.40 -31.07 3.88
C THR A 57 -8.56 -30.93 5.15
N ARG A 58 -8.20 -29.69 5.52
CA ARG A 58 -7.43 -29.36 6.72
C ARG A 58 -8.34 -28.80 7.82
N ALA A 59 -8.14 -29.30 9.04
CA ALA A 59 -8.80 -28.76 10.23
C ALA A 59 -8.45 -27.28 10.48
N ASP A 60 -7.23 -26.86 10.11
CA ASP A 60 -6.71 -25.51 10.34
C ASP A 60 -7.00 -24.53 9.18
N GLY A 61 -7.90 -24.87 8.25
CA GLY A 61 -8.14 -24.07 7.05
C GLY A 61 -8.57 -22.63 7.37
N THR A 62 -9.51 -22.47 8.30
CA THR A 62 -10.01 -21.16 8.76
C THR A 62 -8.94 -20.32 9.46
N ASP A 63 -8.04 -20.97 10.19
CA ASP A 63 -6.95 -20.31 10.91
C ASP A 63 -5.89 -19.80 9.91
N LEU A 64 -5.60 -20.54 8.86
CA LEU A 64 -4.70 -20.10 7.78
C LEU A 64 -5.27 -18.90 7.01
N LEU A 65 -6.58 -18.88 6.75
CA LEU A 65 -7.27 -17.74 6.13
C LEU A 65 -7.17 -16.49 7.01
N SER A 66 -7.43 -16.64 8.30
CA SER A 66 -7.34 -15.55 9.28
C SER A 66 -5.91 -15.05 9.42
N THR A 67 -4.93 -15.97 9.46
CA THR A 67 -3.50 -15.68 9.50
C THR A 67 -3.06 -14.87 8.29
N THR A 68 -3.61 -15.15 7.11
CA THR A 68 -3.31 -14.39 5.88
C THR A 68 -3.66 -12.92 6.01
N ASN A 69 -4.84 -12.61 6.58
CA ASN A 69 -5.28 -11.23 6.79
C ASN A 69 -4.50 -10.56 7.94
N GLY A 70 -4.25 -11.32 9.02
CA GLY A 70 -3.42 -10.89 10.14
C GLY A 70 -2.01 -10.47 9.69
N LEU A 71 -1.34 -11.30 8.89
CA LEU A 71 0.02 -11.02 8.42
C LEU A 71 0.08 -9.84 7.43
N PHE A 72 -0.98 -9.57 6.68
CA PHE A 72 -1.07 -8.35 5.89
C PHE A 72 -1.04 -7.09 6.80
N GLN A 73 -1.78 -7.10 7.90
CA GLN A 73 -1.73 -6.00 8.88
C GLN A 73 -0.39 -5.95 9.61
N THR A 74 0.16 -7.09 10.06
CA THR A 74 1.49 -7.13 10.70
C THR A 74 2.57 -6.59 9.77
N GLY A 75 2.54 -6.98 8.50
CA GLY A 75 3.43 -6.44 7.46
C GLY A 75 3.23 -4.96 7.23
N GLY A 76 1.98 -4.48 7.27
CA GLY A 76 1.65 -3.07 7.23
C GLY A 76 2.26 -2.27 8.38
N VAL A 77 2.12 -2.75 9.62
CA VAL A 77 2.68 -2.11 10.81
C VAL A 77 4.20 -2.04 10.72
N ILE A 78 4.86 -3.17 10.44
CA ILE A 78 6.32 -3.22 10.32
C ILE A 78 6.81 -2.36 9.16
N GLY A 79 6.14 -2.42 8.01
CA GLY A 79 6.46 -1.61 6.83
C GLY A 79 6.32 -0.12 7.11
N THR A 80 5.26 0.29 7.81
CA THR A 80 5.04 1.70 8.19
C THR A 80 6.09 2.20 9.16
N LEU A 81 6.50 1.38 10.13
CA LEU A 81 7.56 1.75 11.08
C LEU A 81 8.92 1.93 10.39
N MET A 82 9.22 1.11 9.38
CA MET A 82 10.46 1.24 8.60
C MET A 82 10.41 2.35 7.55
N LEU A 83 9.22 2.72 7.08
CA LEU A 83 9.03 3.74 6.04
C LEU A 83 9.69 5.10 6.35
N PRO A 84 9.51 5.74 7.52
CA PRO A 84 10.15 7.04 7.80
C PRO A 84 11.68 6.94 7.79
N SER A 85 12.25 5.84 8.30
CA SER A 85 13.71 5.62 8.27
C SER A 85 14.25 5.51 6.84
N ILE A 86 13.49 4.87 5.93
CA ILE A 86 13.86 4.75 4.52
C ILE A 86 13.63 6.08 3.79
N ALA A 87 12.53 6.77 4.07
CA ALA A 87 12.17 8.03 3.46
C ALA A 87 13.18 9.15 3.78
N ASP A 88 13.67 9.21 5.02
CA ASP A 88 14.68 10.20 5.43
C ASP A 88 16.04 9.94 4.78
N LYS A 89 16.37 8.68 4.49
CA LYS A 89 17.70 8.29 3.98
C LYS A 89 17.80 8.27 2.44
N TRP A 90 16.72 7.94 1.73
CA TRP A 90 16.68 7.82 0.27
C TRP A 90 15.82 8.87 -0.44
N GLY A 91 15.09 9.69 0.31
CA GLY A 91 14.20 10.72 -0.21
C GLY A 91 12.77 10.22 -0.49
N ARG A 92 11.79 11.10 -0.23
CA ARG A 92 10.34 10.80 -0.27
C ARG A 92 9.85 10.24 -1.61
N ARG A 93 10.36 10.74 -2.74
CA ARG A 93 9.99 10.23 -4.08
C ARG A 93 10.40 8.77 -4.30
N TRP A 94 11.58 8.39 -3.82
CA TRP A 94 12.14 7.05 -4.03
C TRP A 94 11.53 6.05 -3.05
N ALA A 95 11.18 6.48 -1.84
CA ALA A 95 10.46 5.64 -0.88
C ALA A 95 9.10 5.18 -1.46
N CYS A 96 8.36 6.08 -2.11
CA CYS A 96 7.08 5.75 -2.73
C CYS A 96 7.24 4.82 -3.94
N ALA A 97 8.23 5.08 -4.80
CA ALA A 97 8.55 4.22 -5.94
C ALA A 97 8.97 2.80 -5.49
N ALA A 98 9.81 2.70 -4.46
CA ALA A 98 10.23 1.42 -3.90
C ALA A 98 9.05 0.63 -3.31
N ALA A 99 8.12 1.30 -2.61
CA ALA A 99 6.91 0.67 -2.09
C ALA A 99 6.00 0.13 -3.21
N CYS A 100 5.84 0.89 -4.30
CA CYS A 100 5.11 0.44 -5.50
C CYS A 100 5.75 -0.80 -6.14
N ILE A 101 7.08 -0.80 -6.32
CA ILE A 101 7.80 -1.95 -6.89
C ILE A 101 7.61 -3.18 -6.01
N LEU A 102 7.74 -3.02 -4.69
CA LEU A 102 7.56 -4.10 -3.73
C LEU A 102 6.13 -4.65 -3.78
N LEU A 103 5.12 -3.79 -3.92
CA LEU A 103 3.71 -4.18 -4.08
C LEU A 103 3.50 -5.00 -5.37
N VAL A 104 4.04 -4.54 -6.50
CA VAL A 104 3.92 -5.22 -7.80
C VAL A 104 4.59 -6.60 -7.78
N ILE A 105 5.81 -6.69 -7.24
CA ILE A 105 6.54 -7.95 -7.11
C ILE A 105 5.76 -8.91 -6.21
N SER A 106 5.29 -8.42 -5.06
CA SER A 106 4.52 -9.25 -4.12
C SER A 106 3.22 -9.76 -4.74
N GLY A 107 2.51 -8.92 -5.49
CA GLY A 107 1.30 -9.31 -6.21
C GLY A 107 1.56 -10.37 -7.28
N ALA A 108 2.59 -10.19 -8.10
CA ALA A 108 2.96 -11.17 -9.14
C ALA A 108 3.30 -12.54 -8.55
N VAL A 109 4.08 -12.57 -7.47
CA VAL A 109 4.46 -13.83 -6.81
C VAL A 109 3.29 -14.46 -6.05
N MET A 110 2.39 -13.64 -5.51
CA MET A 110 1.16 -14.10 -4.88
C MET A 110 0.24 -14.80 -5.89
N THR A 111 0.14 -14.30 -7.12
CA THR A 111 -0.60 -14.96 -8.20
C THR A 111 0.05 -16.28 -8.64
N ALA A 112 1.38 -16.37 -8.59
CA ALA A 112 2.12 -17.59 -8.93
C ALA A 112 2.24 -18.60 -7.78
N SER A 113 1.67 -18.29 -6.60
CA SER A 113 1.82 -19.14 -5.42
C SER A 113 1.04 -20.45 -5.54
N VAL A 114 1.75 -21.56 -5.39
CA VAL A 114 1.22 -22.92 -5.49
C VAL A 114 0.81 -23.49 -4.12
N GLU A 115 1.36 -22.92 -3.05
CA GLU A 115 1.16 -23.36 -1.66
C GLU A 115 0.69 -22.18 -0.79
N ILE A 116 -0.17 -22.46 0.19
CA ILE A 116 -0.74 -21.44 1.08
C ILE A 116 0.33 -20.70 1.90
N GLY A 117 1.42 -21.39 2.28
CA GLY A 117 2.52 -20.78 3.03
C GLY A 117 3.24 -19.68 2.24
N MET A 118 3.42 -19.89 0.93
CA MET A 118 4.02 -18.89 0.03
C MET A 118 3.08 -17.69 -0.09
N PHE A 119 1.78 -17.93 -0.30
CA PHE A 119 0.77 -16.88 -0.36
C PHE A 119 0.76 -16.01 0.91
N ILE A 120 0.85 -16.63 2.09
CA ILE A 120 0.90 -15.95 3.39
C ILE A 120 2.19 -15.12 3.55
N ALA A 121 3.34 -15.63 3.13
CA ALA A 121 4.60 -14.89 3.20
C ALA A 121 4.59 -13.65 2.29
N PHE A 122 4.12 -13.78 1.05
CA PHE A 122 4.02 -12.64 0.13
C PHE A 122 2.93 -11.64 0.54
N ARG A 123 1.93 -12.07 1.32
CA ARG A 123 0.95 -11.18 1.93
C ARG A 123 1.54 -10.22 2.94
N PHE A 124 2.54 -10.66 3.70
CA PHE A 124 3.29 -9.78 4.59
C PHE A 124 3.99 -8.65 3.80
N PHE A 125 4.69 -9.01 2.71
CA PHE A 125 5.37 -8.03 1.86
C PHE A 125 4.39 -7.10 1.12
N ALA A 126 3.27 -7.64 0.63
CA ALA A 126 2.20 -6.83 0.05
C ALA A 126 1.64 -5.83 1.07
N GLY A 127 1.48 -6.25 2.34
CA GLY A 127 1.11 -5.36 3.45
C GLY A 127 2.14 -4.25 3.68
N ALA A 128 3.42 -4.60 3.77
CA ALA A 128 4.48 -3.62 3.95
C ALA A 128 4.50 -2.54 2.84
N GLY A 129 4.39 -2.96 1.57
CA GLY A 129 4.31 -2.03 0.43
C GLY A 129 3.02 -1.21 0.41
N SER A 130 1.89 -1.84 0.72
CA SER A 130 0.55 -1.22 0.76
C SER A 130 0.50 -0.03 1.73
N PHE A 131 0.88 -0.27 2.98
CA PHE A 131 0.88 0.78 4.00
C PHE A 131 1.98 1.82 3.76
N GLY A 132 3.09 1.41 3.13
CA GLY A 132 4.12 2.34 2.65
C GLY A 132 3.58 3.37 1.67
N ILE A 133 2.79 2.94 0.67
CA ILE A 133 2.13 3.84 -0.29
C ILE A 133 1.09 4.71 0.42
N LEU A 134 0.29 4.13 1.32
CA LEU A 134 -0.74 4.85 2.07
C LEU A 134 -0.17 6.06 2.84
N ALA A 135 1.01 5.90 3.45
CA ALA A 135 1.67 6.99 4.15
C ALA A 135 2.45 7.93 3.20
N ALA A 136 3.10 7.42 2.16
CA ALA A 136 3.94 8.22 1.27
C ALA A 136 3.14 9.11 0.30
N VAL A 137 1.97 8.67 -0.18
CA VAL A 137 1.13 9.45 -1.11
C VAL A 137 0.71 10.81 -0.57
N PRO A 138 0.07 10.95 0.62
CA PRO A 138 -0.34 12.26 1.13
C PRO A 138 0.86 13.16 1.42
N ILE A 139 2.00 12.58 1.81
CA ILE A 139 3.26 13.30 2.02
C ILE A 139 3.76 13.91 0.72
N LEU A 140 3.79 13.15 -0.37
CA LEU A 140 4.18 13.62 -1.70
C LEU A 140 3.18 14.62 -2.29
N MET A 141 1.88 14.41 -2.07
CA MET A 141 0.84 15.35 -2.51
C MET A 141 1.02 16.72 -1.88
N ASN A 142 1.30 16.79 -0.57
CA ASN A 142 1.58 18.07 0.10
C ASN A 142 2.88 18.73 -0.41
N GLU A 143 3.87 17.95 -0.82
CA GLU A 143 5.17 18.46 -1.30
C GLU A 143 5.14 19.01 -2.73
N VAL A 144 4.22 18.48 -3.55
CA VAL A 144 4.00 18.88 -4.95
C VAL A 144 2.99 20.02 -5.08
N GLN A 145 2.09 20.12 -4.09
CA GLN A 145 1.52 21.39 -3.64
C GLN A 145 2.70 22.23 -3.07
N ILE A 146 2.60 23.34 -2.35
CA ILE A 146 3.76 24.15 -1.87
C ILE A 146 4.70 24.73 -2.97
N HIS A 147 5.27 23.95 -3.89
CA HIS A 147 6.01 24.37 -5.09
C HIS A 147 5.09 24.74 -6.26
#